data_AF-A0A838DBT3-F1
#
_entry.id   AF-A0A838DBT3-F1
#
_cell.length_a   1.000
_cell.length_b   1.000
_cell.length_c   1.000
_cell.angle_alpha   90.00
_cell.angle_beta   90.00
_cell.angle_gamma   90.00
#
_symmetry.space_group_name_H-M   'P 1'
#
loop_
_entity.id
_entity.type
_entity.pdbx_description
1 polymer ?
#
loop_
_entity_poly.entity_id
_entity_poly.type
_entity_poly.pdbx_seq_one_letter_code
_entity_poly.pdbx_strand_id
1 'polypeptide(L)'
;MRTHFLLPLVVFAALSTTSFAHDTWLSPSTYAAPVGQTVTFELTSGMEFPALDAAIKPERVAEAGFRLRGEEGELKEFNSGEHALRTERAFAQEGVATVWLQLSPKDIELTDDDVAHYLEEVRASEEVQRAWAAQKGSAKWKELYTKCAKTCVAIGKTEGDDSWARPVGMSLEFVPVDDPTRLRVGQQARFKLLRNGEPLANTAVALHAEGDKAARYETTDAQGVVTFPLEQPGPAMIATVHLRPPVAEKPWQSEFSTFTFDVKGE
;
A
#
# COMPACT_ATOMS: atom_id res chain seq x y z
N MET A 1 25.85 59.31 13.08
CA MET A 1 24.96 58.55 12.18
C MET A 1 25.35 57.09 12.24
N ARG A 2 24.54 56.23 12.89
CA ARG A 2 24.74 54.78 12.92
C ARG A 2 23.93 54.18 11.76
N THR A 3 24.61 53.65 10.76
CA THR A 3 24.01 52.93 9.64
C THR A 3 23.63 51.52 10.10
N HIS A 4 22.33 51.25 10.17
CA HIS A 4 21.81 49.91 10.35
C HIS A 4 21.88 49.18 8.99
N PHE A 5 22.72 48.15 8.90
CA PHE A 5 22.69 47.20 7.78
C PHE A 5 21.49 46.26 7.98
N LEU A 6 20.52 46.34 7.08
CA LEU A 6 19.44 45.36 6.94
C LEU A 6 20.03 44.10 6.32
N LEU A 7 20.06 43.00 7.10
CA LEU A 7 20.41 41.67 6.61
C LEU A 7 19.23 41.16 5.76
N PRO A 8 19.44 40.69 4.52
CA PRO A 8 18.34 40.17 3.71
C PRO A 8 17.87 38.83 4.29
N LEU A 9 16.56 38.74 4.54
CA LEU A 9 15.86 37.51 4.87
C LEU A 9 15.92 36.58 3.65
N VAL A 10 16.80 35.58 3.69
CA VAL A 10 16.82 34.51 2.69
C VAL A 10 15.60 33.63 2.92
N VAL A 11 14.57 33.82 2.11
CA VAL A 11 13.42 32.92 2.02
C VAL A 11 13.92 31.64 1.35
N PHE A 12 14.08 30.57 2.12
CA PHE A 12 14.26 29.23 1.59
C PHE A 12 12.93 28.83 0.94
N ALA A 13 12.85 28.91 -0.39
CA ALA A 13 11.79 28.25 -1.13
C ALA A 13 11.93 26.75 -0.88
N ALA A 14 10.97 26.14 -0.19
CA ALA A 14 10.88 24.69 -0.07
C ALA A 14 10.76 24.13 -1.49
N LEU A 15 11.81 23.45 -1.96
CA LEU A 15 11.72 22.61 -3.15
C LEU A 15 10.70 21.53 -2.81
N SER A 16 9.53 21.59 -3.44
CA SER A 16 8.54 20.51 -3.38
C SER A 16 9.18 19.27 -4.00
N THR A 17 9.70 18.38 -3.17
CA THR A 17 10.13 17.05 -3.60
C THR A 17 8.88 16.36 -4.13
N THR A 18 8.86 16.10 -5.44
CA THR A 18 7.77 15.34 -6.03
C THR A 18 8.02 13.90 -5.61
N SER A 19 7.22 13.37 -4.68
CA SER A 19 7.29 11.95 -4.33
C SER A 19 6.70 11.17 -5.49
N PHE A 20 7.48 10.27 -6.09
CA PHE A 20 7.02 9.47 -7.23
C PHE A 20 6.45 8.13 -6.78
N ALA A 21 6.81 7.67 -5.58
CA ALA A 21 6.34 6.44 -4.97
C ALA A 21 5.04 6.63 -4.17
N HIS A 22 4.07 7.39 -4.68
CA HIS A 22 2.77 7.48 -4.02
C HIS A 22 2.20 6.09 -3.75
N ASP A 23 1.87 5.79 -2.51
CA ASP A 23 1.17 4.57 -2.17
C ASP A 23 -0.24 4.61 -2.75
N THR A 24 -0.80 3.44 -3.01
CA THR A 24 -2.20 3.29 -3.40
C THR A 24 -2.84 2.30 -2.45
N TRP A 25 -3.85 2.75 -1.71
CA TRP A 25 -4.48 1.95 -0.67
C TRP A 25 -5.98 1.98 -0.75
N LEU A 26 -6.57 0.94 -0.15
CA LEU A 26 -8.00 0.72 -0.08
C LEU A 26 -8.45 0.95 1.36
N SER A 27 -9.22 2.00 1.61
CA SER A 27 -9.77 2.31 2.92
C SER A 27 -11.26 1.95 2.97
N PRO A 28 -11.70 1.09 3.91
CA PRO A 28 -13.12 0.94 4.17
C PRO A 28 -13.63 2.14 5.00
N SER A 29 -14.89 2.52 4.84
CA SER A 29 -15.53 3.57 5.65
C SER A 29 -15.59 3.22 7.15
N THR A 30 -15.47 1.94 7.48
CA THR A 30 -15.29 1.41 8.83
C THR A 30 -14.61 0.04 8.76
N TYR A 31 -13.75 -0.28 9.73
CA TYR A 31 -13.14 -1.61 9.87
C TYR A 31 -14.02 -2.62 10.62
N ALA A 32 -15.18 -2.18 11.12
CA ALA A 32 -16.20 -3.05 11.70
C ALA A 32 -17.62 -2.58 11.35
N ALA A 33 -18.48 -3.50 10.92
CA ALA A 33 -19.86 -3.21 10.56
C ALA A 33 -20.81 -4.35 11.00
N PRO A 34 -22.08 -4.09 11.33
CA PRO A 34 -23.11 -5.12 11.44
C PRO A 34 -23.39 -5.79 10.09
N VAL A 35 -23.97 -6.99 10.13
CA VAL A 35 -24.48 -7.68 8.93
C VAL A 35 -25.51 -6.79 8.22
N GLY A 36 -25.41 -6.73 6.89
CA GLY A 36 -26.32 -5.97 6.03
C GLY A 36 -26.04 -4.47 5.98
N GLN A 37 -25.13 -3.93 6.80
CA GLN A 37 -24.69 -2.55 6.64
C GLN A 37 -23.83 -2.42 5.38
N THR A 38 -24.12 -1.42 4.56
CA THR A 38 -23.25 -1.05 3.43
C THR A 38 -21.94 -0.47 3.94
N VAL A 39 -20.84 -1.04 3.45
CA VAL A 39 -19.49 -0.51 3.62
C VAL A 39 -19.05 0.11 2.31
N THR A 40 -18.57 1.34 2.36
CA THR A 40 -17.95 2.02 1.22
C THR A 40 -16.46 1.74 1.26
N PHE A 41 -15.88 1.39 0.11
CA PHE A 41 -14.45 1.18 -0.06
C PHE A 41 -13.90 2.27 -0.99
N GLU A 42 -12.88 2.98 -0.50
CA GLU A 42 -12.25 4.11 -1.16
C GLU A 42 -10.81 3.73 -1.55
N LEU A 43 -10.54 3.67 -2.85
CA LEU A 43 -9.19 3.49 -3.38
C LEU A 43 -8.62 4.86 -3.77
N THR A 44 -7.50 5.22 -3.16
CA THR A 44 -6.82 6.52 -3.38
C THR A 44 -5.33 6.32 -3.61
N SER A 45 -4.65 7.30 -4.19
CA SER A 45 -3.19 7.39 -4.17
C SER A 45 -2.74 8.71 -3.59
N GLY A 46 -1.76 8.67 -2.68
CA GLY A 46 -1.27 9.86 -1.99
C GLY A 46 0.03 9.60 -1.23
N MET A 47 0.46 10.61 -0.47
CA MET A 47 1.69 10.55 0.35
C MET A 47 1.42 10.31 1.84
N GLU A 48 0.24 10.70 2.33
CA GLU A 48 -0.04 10.79 3.75
C GLU A 48 -1.22 9.89 4.12
N PHE A 49 -0.97 8.65 4.49
CA PHE A 49 -2.01 7.79 5.05
C PHE A 49 -2.51 8.35 6.41
N PRO A 50 -3.83 8.39 6.68
CA PRO A 50 -4.95 7.85 5.89
C PRO A 50 -5.65 8.87 4.96
N ALA A 51 -5.09 10.06 4.74
CA ALA A 51 -5.73 11.13 3.98
C ALA A 51 -5.93 10.76 2.50
N LEU A 52 -7.15 10.90 2.00
CA LEU A 52 -7.44 10.71 0.58
C LEU A 52 -6.88 11.88 -0.24
N ASP A 53 -6.27 11.58 -1.37
CA ASP A 53 -5.58 12.58 -2.19
C ASP A 53 -6.05 12.54 -3.65
N ALA A 54 -5.64 11.51 -4.41
CA ALA A 54 -5.98 11.38 -5.82
C ALA A 54 -6.84 10.14 -6.12
N ALA A 55 -7.95 10.36 -6.83
CA ALA A 55 -8.80 9.27 -7.30
C ALA A 55 -8.14 8.45 -8.42
N ILE A 56 -8.36 7.13 -8.37
CA ILE A 56 -8.02 6.22 -9.46
C ILE A 56 -9.16 6.17 -10.48
N LYS A 57 -8.84 6.22 -11.78
CA LYS A 57 -9.88 6.09 -12.80
C LYS A 57 -10.45 4.66 -12.84
N PRO A 58 -11.77 4.46 -12.98
CA PRO A 58 -12.38 3.13 -12.95
C PRO A 58 -11.78 2.14 -13.96
N GLU A 59 -11.41 2.59 -15.17
CA GLU A 59 -10.80 1.76 -16.21
C GLU A 59 -9.41 1.21 -15.86
N ARG A 60 -8.79 1.70 -14.78
CA ARG A 60 -7.54 1.16 -14.27
C ARG A 60 -7.75 -0.09 -13.43
N VAL A 61 -8.95 -0.41 -12.97
CA VAL A 61 -9.20 -1.62 -12.17
C VAL A 61 -9.13 -2.83 -13.09
N ALA A 62 -8.12 -3.69 -12.89
CA ALA A 62 -7.99 -4.95 -13.61
C ALA A 62 -8.77 -6.06 -12.92
N GLU A 63 -8.73 -6.08 -11.59
CA GLU A 63 -9.41 -7.06 -10.76
C GLU A 63 -9.87 -6.39 -9.46
N ALA A 64 -11.07 -6.73 -9.00
CA ALA A 64 -11.57 -6.31 -7.70
C ALA A 64 -12.54 -7.37 -7.16
N GLY A 65 -12.33 -7.78 -5.92
CA GLY A 65 -13.09 -8.88 -5.34
C GLY A 65 -13.23 -8.80 -3.84
N PHE A 66 -14.09 -9.68 -3.32
CA PHE A 66 -14.27 -9.88 -1.90
C PHE A 66 -14.41 -11.36 -1.58
N ARG A 67 -14.11 -11.71 -0.32
CA ARG A 67 -14.26 -13.05 0.23
C ARG A 67 -14.72 -13.02 1.68
N LEU A 68 -15.69 -13.84 2.03
CA LEU A 68 -16.27 -13.95 3.36
C LEU A 68 -16.89 -15.34 3.57
N ARG A 69 -16.36 -16.13 4.52
CA ARG A 69 -16.83 -17.49 4.86
C ARG A 69 -17.12 -18.40 3.65
N GLY A 70 -16.22 -18.40 2.67
CA GLY A 70 -16.36 -19.20 1.45
C GLY A 70 -17.28 -18.60 0.38
N GLU A 71 -18.00 -17.52 0.67
CA GLU A 71 -18.54 -16.64 -0.36
C GLU A 71 -17.39 -15.85 -0.98
N GLU A 72 -17.35 -15.82 -2.31
CA GLU A 72 -16.39 -15.05 -3.08
C GLU A 72 -17.10 -14.40 -4.27
N GLY A 73 -16.72 -13.18 -4.60
CA GLY A 73 -17.36 -12.46 -5.71
C GLY A 73 -16.60 -11.21 -6.12
N GLU A 74 -17.04 -10.64 -7.23
CA GLU A 74 -16.47 -9.42 -7.79
C GLU A 74 -17.05 -8.17 -7.11
N LEU A 75 -16.21 -7.15 -6.92
CA LEU A 75 -16.67 -5.79 -6.66
C LEU A 75 -16.98 -5.08 -7.99
N LYS A 76 -18.06 -4.29 -8.01
CA LYS A 76 -18.58 -3.63 -9.21
C LYS A 76 -18.96 -2.18 -8.90
N GLU A 77 -19.46 -1.49 -9.92
CA GLU A 77 -20.07 -0.16 -9.76
C GLU A 77 -19.11 0.88 -9.17
N PHE A 78 -17.97 1.04 -9.85
CA PHE A 78 -16.94 1.99 -9.46
C PHE A 78 -17.30 3.41 -9.87
N ASN A 79 -17.25 4.33 -8.90
CA ASN A 79 -17.53 5.75 -9.10
C ASN A 79 -16.32 6.57 -8.66
N SER A 80 -15.68 7.28 -9.60
CA SER A 80 -14.55 8.16 -9.26
C SER A 80 -15.06 9.49 -8.72
N GLY A 81 -14.65 9.83 -7.50
CA GLY A 81 -14.75 11.19 -6.95
C GLY A 81 -13.49 12.01 -7.26
N GLU A 82 -13.34 13.13 -6.54
CA GLU A 82 -12.14 13.97 -6.60
C GLU A 82 -10.92 13.27 -5.98
N HIS A 83 -11.08 12.72 -4.77
CA HIS A 83 -9.96 12.19 -3.97
C HIS A 83 -9.88 10.66 -3.92
N ALA A 84 -10.92 9.94 -4.34
CA ALA A 84 -10.95 8.48 -4.31
C ALA A 84 -11.86 7.87 -5.37
N LEU A 85 -11.51 6.66 -5.79
CA LEU A 85 -12.40 5.74 -6.49
C LEU A 85 -13.24 4.98 -5.46
N ARG A 86 -14.56 4.96 -5.63
CA ARG A 86 -15.48 4.35 -4.65
C ARG A 86 -16.19 3.14 -5.22
N THR A 87 -16.38 2.13 -4.39
CA THR A 87 -17.32 1.02 -4.58
C THR A 87 -17.98 0.71 -3.25
N GLU A 88 -19.12 0.05 -3.26
CA GLU A 88 -19.89 -0.24 -2.06
C GLU A 88 -20.28 -1.72 -2.00
N ARG A 89 -20.33 -2.26 -0.78
CA ARG A 89 -20.80 -3.62 -0.55
C ARG A 89 -21.48 -3.76 0.80
N ALA A 90 -22.64 -4.41 0.81
CA ALA A 90 -23.24 -4.95 2.02
C ALA A 90 -22.95 -6.46 2.08
N PHE A 91 -22.59 -6.95 3.26
CA PHE A 91 -22.29 -8.37 3.50
C PHE A 91 -23.45 -9.02 4.25
N ALA A 92 -23.95 -10.14 3.73
CA ALA A 92 -25.12 -10.84 4.29
C ALA A 92 -24.77 -11.86 5.38
N GLN A 93 -23.49 -12.03 5.70
CA GLN A 93 -22.99 -13.04 6.64
C GLN A 93 -22.06 -12.39 7.66
N GLU A 94 -21.94 -13.01 8.85
CA GLU A 94 -20.95 -12.63 9.85
C GLU A 94 -19.58 -13.24 9.52
N GLY A 95 -18.49 -12.54 9.76
CA GLY A 95 -17.12 -13.02 9.55
C GLY A 95 -16.14 -11.89 9.26
N VAL A 96 -15.01 -12.24 8.65
CA VAL A 96 -13.98 -11.29 8.21
C VAL A 96 -14.06 -11.14 6.70
N ALA A 97 -14.64 -10.04 6.24
CA ALA A 97 -14.69 -9.72 4.82
C ALA A 97 -13.30 -9.28 4.36
N THR A 98 -12.65 -10.06 3.51
CA THR A 98 -11.41 -9.70 2.83
C THR A 98 -11.75 -9.05 1.50
N VAL A 99 -11.22 -7.87 1.22
CA VAL A 99 -11.54 -7.09 0.02
C VAL A 99 -10.26 -6.63 -0.65
N TRP A 100 -10.15 -6.80 -1.97
CA TRP A 100 -8.93 -6.50 -2.72
C TRP A 100 -9.21 -5.84 -4.06
N LEU A 101 -8.21 -5.08 -4.52
CA LEU A 101 -8.14 -4.50 -5.85
C LEU A 101 -6.72 -4.62 -6.42
N GLN A 102 -6.63 -4.93 -7.72
CA GLN A 102 -5.40 -4.83 -8.50
C GLN A 102 -5.65 -3.93 -9.72
N LEU A 103 -4.74 -3.00 -9.95
CA LEU A 103 -4.80 -2.10 -11.10
C LEU A 103 -4.07 -2.69 -12.32
N SER A 104 -4.55 -2.35 -13.51
CA SER A 104 -3.86 -2.64 -14.77
C SER A 104 -2.46 -2.01 -14.77
N PRO A 105 -1.44 -2.68 -15.32
CA PRO A 105 -0.10 -2.14 -15.45
C PRO A 105 -0.10 -0.75 -16.11
N LYS A 106 0.80 0.13 -15.67
CA LYS A 106 0.97 1.47 -16.26
C LYS A 106 2.44 1.83 -16.34
N ASP A 107 2.79 2.48 -17.45
CA ASP A 107 4.12 2.98 -17.67
C ASP A 107 4.37 4.30 -16.92
N ILE A 108 5.60 4.47 -16.46
CA ILE A 108 6.17 5.72 -15.98
C ILE A 108 7.58 5.88 -16.55
N GLU A 109 7.95 7.12 -16.85
CA GLU A 109 9.33 7.49 -17.15
C GLU A 109 9.80 8.46 -16.05
N LEU A 110 11.00 8.23 -15.51
CA LEU A 110 11.60 9.09 -14.49
C LEU A 110 12.86 9.75 -15.05
N THR A 111 13.18 10.94 -14.56
CA THR A 111 14.48 11.56 -14.86
C THR A 111 15.57 10.95 -13.99
N ASP A 112 16.84 11.06 -14.41
CA ASP A 112 17.97 10.54 -13.63
C ASP A 112 18.04 11.12 -12.21
N ASP A 113 17.59 12.36 -12.02
CA ASP A 113 17.53 13.03 -10.72
C ASP A 113 16.40 12.44 -9.86
N ASP A 114 15.24 12.19 -10.44
CA ASP A 114 14.09 11.58 -9.75
C ASP A 114 14.36 10.13 -9.33
N VAL A 115 15.11 9.37 -10.15
CA VAL A 115 15.40 7.97 -9.84
C VAL A 115 16.17 7.82 -8.54
N ALA A 116 17.12 8.71 -8.25
CA ALA A 116 17.89 8.61 -7.01
C ALA A 116 16.97 8.73 -5.77
N HIS A 117 16.03 9.69 -5.81
CA HIS A 117 15.05 9.86 -4.75
C HIS A 117 14.07 8.68 -4.69
N TYR A 118 13.55 8.25 -5.84
CA TYR A 118 12.63 7.12 -5.93
C TYR A 118 13.22 5.83 -5.33
N LEU A 119 14.48 5.50 -5.67
CA LEU A 119 15.14 4.30 -5.14
C LEU A 119 15.37 4.36 -3.62
N GLU A 120 15.55 5.56 -3.06
CA GLU A 120 15.62 5.78 -1.61
C GLU A 120 14.24 5.61 -0.97
N GLU A 121 13.21 6.25 -1.51
CA GLU A 121 11.82 6.18 -1.02
C GLU A 121 11.34 4.73 -0.94
N VAL A 122 11.52 3.96 -2.02
CA VAL A 122 11.06 2.56 -2.09
C VAL A 122 12.00 1.57 -1.39
N ARG A 123 13.11 2.06 -0.82
CA ARG A 123 14.20 1.24 -0.24
C ARG A 123 14.62 0.11 -1.19
N ALA A 124 14.94 0.47 -2.42
CA ALA A 124 15.30 -0.46 -3.47
C ALA A 124 16.44 -1.39 -3.04
N SER A 125 16.37 -2.65 -3.48
CA SER A 125 17.39 -3.66 -3.17
C SER A 125 18.77 -3.28 -3.73
N GLU A 126 19.85 -3.82 -3.15
CA GLU A 126 21.20 -3.62 -3.67
C GLU A 126 21.36 -4.09 -5.12
N GLU A 127 20.58 -5.10 -5.54
CA GLU A 127 20.55 -5.55 -6.93
C GLU A 127 20.01 -4.46 -7.86
N VAL A 128 18.86 -3.86 -7.51
CA VAL A 128 18.24 -2.77 -8.26
C VAL A 128 19.16 -1.56 -8.33
N GLN A 129 19.72 -1.16 -7.19
CA GLN A 129 20.63 -0.01 -7.12
C GLN A 129 21.87 -0.22 -8.01
N ARG A 130 22.48 -1.42 -7.96
CA ARG A 130 23.62 -1.76 -8.84
C ARG A 130 23.23 -1.79 -10.31
N ALA A 131 22.08 -2.35 -10.65
CA ALA A 131 21.59 -2.41 -12.02
C ALA A 131 21.34 -1.01 -12.59
N TRP A 132 20.78 -0.08 -11.79
CA TRP A 132 20.58 1.31 -12.23
C TRP A 132 21.90 2.05 -12.38
N ALA A 133 22.82 1.90 -11.42
CA ALA A 133 24.15 2.51 -11.50
C ALA A 133 24.93 2.09 -12.76
N ALA A 134 24.75 0.86 -13.24
CA ALA A 134 25.36 0.37 -14.48
C ALA A 134 24.76 0.97 -15.76
N GLN A 135 23.55 1.54 -15.69
CA GLN A 135 22.82 2.13 -16.82
C GLN A 135 22.79 3.66 -16.80
N LYS A 136 23.11 4.29 -15.66
CA LYS A 136 23.00 5.74 -15.45
C LYS A 136 23.75 6.53 -16.53
N GLY A 137 23.07 7.49 -17.15
CA GLY A 137 23.60 8.30 -18.26
C GLY A 137 23.63 7.62 -19.63
N SER A 138 23.27 6.34 -19.74
CA SER A 138 23.21 5.59 -21.01
C SER A 138 21.80 5.20 -21.44
N ALA A 139 20.85 5.16 -20.49
CA ALA A 139 19.44 4.85 -20.73
C ALA A 139 18.55 5.71 -19.84
N LYS A 140 17.34 6.01 -20.32
CA LYS A 140 16.29 6.63 -19.50
C LYS A 140 15.62 5.58 -18.63
N TRP A 141 15.16 5.97 -17.44
CA TRP A 141 14.29 5.13 -16.64
C TRP A 141 12.92 4.97 -17.31
N LYS A 142 12.57 3.74 -17.63
CA LYS A 142 11.23 3.34 -18.06
C LYS A 142 10.79 2.18 -17.19
N GLU A 143 9.61 2.29 -16.63
CA GLU A 143 9.08 1.31 -15.69
C GLU A 143 7.61 1.01 -15.98
N LEU A 144 7.27 -0.26 -15.93
CA LEU A 144 5.91 -0.74 -15.94
C LEU A 144 5.53 -1.17 -14.52
N TYR A 145 4.62 -0.44 -13.89
CA TYR A 145 4.20 -0.69 -12.51
C TYR A 145 2.78 -1.25 -12.42
N THR A 146 2.56 -2.12 -11.42
CA THR A 146 1.24 -2.62 -11.01
C THR A 146 1.02 -2.28 -9.55
N LYS A 147 -0.22 -1.93 -9.16
CA LYS A 147 -0.55 -1.62 -7.77
C LYS A 147 -1.67 -2.52 -7.25
N CYS A 148 -1.44 -3.09 -6.08
CA CYS A 148 -2.33 -3.99 -5.36
C CYS A 148 -2.71 -3.35 -4.02
N ALA A 149 -3.98 -3.41 -3.67
CA ALA A 149 -4.48 -2.91 -2.39
C ALA A 149 -5.44 -3.93 -1.78
N LYS A 150 -5.33 -4.18 -0.48
CA LYS A 150 -6.19 -5.09 0.25
C LYS A 150 -6.59 -4.52 1.61
N THR A 151 -7.76 -4.88 2.09
CA THR A 151 -8.22 -4.60 3.45
C THR A 151 -9.05 -5.74 4.00
N CYS A 152 -9.32 -5.71 5.30
CA CYS A 152 -10.26 -6.61 5.96
C CYS A 152 -11.24 -5.81 6.83
N VAL A 153 -12.50 -6.24 6.83
CA VAL A 153 -13.57 -5.63 7.64
C VAL A 153 -14.23 -6.71 8.48
N ALA A 154 -14.36 -6.47 9.79
CA ALA A 154 -15.14 -7.33 10.67
C ALA A 154 -16.63 -7.10 10.43
N ILE A 155 -17.35 -8.13 9.98
CA ILE A 155 -18.80 -8.09 9.80
C ILE A 155 -19.44 -8.91 10.92
N GLY A 156 -20.10 -8.25 11.87
CA GLY A 156 -20.66 -8.92 13.05
C GLY A 156 -19.61 -9.73 13.84
N LYS A 157 -19.87 -11.02 14.08
CA LYS A 157 -18.96 -11.93 14.79
C LYS A 157 -17.93 -12.54 13.85
N THR A 158 -16.65 -12.52 14.24
CA THR A 158 -15.54 -12.99 13.39
C THR A 158 -15.00 -14.36 13.79
N GLU A 159 -15.46 -14.94 14.91
CA GLU A 159 -14.90 -16.17 15.45
C GLU A 159 -15.00 -17.35 14.48
N GLY A 160 -13.89 -18.05 14.29
CA GLY A 160 -13.83 -19.23 13.41
C GLY A 160 -13.97 -18.90 11.92
N ASP A 161 -13.71 -17.66 11.50
CA ASP A 161 -13.49 -17.32 10.09
C ASP A 161 -12.00 -17.09 9.82
N ASP A 162 -11.52 -17.67 8.73
CA ASP A 162 -10.14 -17.59 8.25
C ASP A 162 -10.07 -17.02 6.82
N SER A 163 -11.13 -16.34 6.37
CA SER A 163 -11.22 -15.73 5.04
C SER A 163 -10.08 -14.76 4.73
N TRP A 164 -9.46 -14.20 5.76
CA TRP A 164 -8.27 -13.34 5.70
C TRP A 164 -6.96 -14.11 5.47
N ALA A 165 -6.86 -15.38 5.88
CA ALA A 165 -5.60 -16.13 5.95
C ALA A 165 -5.14 -16.74 4.60
N ARG A 166 -6.01 -16.71 3.59
CA ARG A 166 -5.73 -17.31 2.27
C ARG A 166 -5.26 -16.26 1.27
N PRO A 167 -4.32 -16.59 0.37
CA PRO A 167 -4.03 -15.73 -0.76
C PRO A 167 -5.26 -15.47 -1.63
N VAL A 168 -5.29 -14.34 -2.32
CA VAL A 168 -6.30 -13.97 -3.34
C VAL A 168 -5.70 -13.97 -4.74
N GLY A 169 -4.38 -14.09 -4.89
CA GLY A 169 -3.72 -14.29 -6.19
C GLY A 169 -3.22 -13.02 -6.87
N MET A 170 -3.06 -11.92 -6.12
CA MET A 170 -2.48 -10.68 -6.66
C MET A 170 -0.99 -10.86 -7.00
N SER A 171 -0.49 -10.03 -7.91
CA SER A 171 0.91 -10.04 -8.35
C SER A 171 1.91 -9.81 -7.20
N LEU A 172 1.57 -8.92 -6.27
CA LEU A 172 2.26 -8.74 -4.99
C LEU A 172 1.23 -8.57 -3.88
N GLU A 173 1.32 -9.41 -2.84
CA GLU A 173 0.23 -9.64 -1.93
C GLU A 173 0.70 -9.79 -0.48
N PHE A 174 0.13 -8.98 0.41
CA PHE A 174 0.15 -9.27 1.85
C PHE A 174 -0.97 -10.23 2.23
N VAL A 175 -0.61 -11.27 2.99
CA VAL A 175 -1.52 -12.22 3.63
C VAL A 175 -1.29 -12.15 5.14
N PRO A 176 -2.29 -11.76 5.95
CA PRO A 176 -2.14 -11.76 7.40
C PRO A 176 -1.82 -13.16 7.94
N VAL A 177 -0.98 -13.21 8.98
CA VAL A 177 -0.66 -14.46 9.71
C VAL A 177 -1.61 -14.66 10.89
N ASP A 178 -2.08 -13.55 11.47
CA ASP A 178 -3.08 -13.49 12.54
C ASP A 178 -4.30 -12.70 12.05
N ASP A 179 -5.45 -12.85 12.70
CA ASP A 179 -6.69 -12.16 12.33
C ASP A 179 -6.48 -10.63 12.36
N PRO A 180 -6.48 -9.95 11.19
CA PRO A 180 -6.14 -8.53 11.10
C PRO A 180 -7.24 -7.64 11.72
N THR A 181 -8.43 -8.19 12.01
CA THR A 181 -9.55 -7.44 12.62
C THR A 181 -9.51 -7.44 14.14
N ARG A 182 -8.55 -8.14 14.76
CA ARG A 182 -8.44 -8.32 16.21
C ARG A 182 -7.17 -7.73 16.80
N LEU A 183 -6.36 -7.07 15.99
CA LEU A 183 -5.12 -6.44 16.38
C LEU A 183 -5.34 -5.34 17.42
N ARG A 184 -4.48 -5.30 18.44
CA ARG A 184 -4.50 -4.33 19.54
C ARG A 184 -3.13 -3.72 19.78
N VAL A 185 -3.12 -2.54 20.40
CA VAL A 185 -1.91 -1.97 21.01
C VAL A 185 -1.24 -3.00 21.93
N GLY A 186 0.09 -3.05 21.88
CA GLY A 186 0.92 -4.00 22.64
C GLY A 186 1.08 -5.37 21.98
N GLN A 187 0.34 -5.66 20.90
CA GLN A 187 0.52 -6.88 20.11
C GLN A 187 1.52 -6.68 18.96
N GLN A 188 1.81 -7.78 18.26
CA GLN A 188 2.57 -7.76 17.02
C GLN A 188 1.65 -8.08 15.85
N ALA A 189 1.67 -7.24 14.82
CA ALA A 189 1.03 -7.55 13.55
C ALA A 189 2.00 -8.30 12.64
N ARG A 190 1.55 -9.42 12.07
CA ARG A 190 2.37 -10.29 11.23
C ARG A 190 1.71 -10.51 9.89
N PHE A 191 2.49 -10.33 8.83
CA PHE A 191 2.03 -10.50 7.45
C PHE A 191 3.06 -11.26 6.64
N LYS A 192 2.58 -12.17 5.79
CA LYS A 192 3.38 -12.84 4.79
C LYS A 192 3.27 -12.09 3.47
N LEU A 193 4.39 -11.64 2.93
CA LEU A 193 4.49 -11.07 1.60
C LEU A 193 4.69 -12.17 0.57
N LEU A 194 3.82 -12.19 -0.43
CA LEU A 194 3.86 -13.12 -1.55
C LEU A 194 4.02 -12.35 -2.86
N ARG A 195 4.85 -12.87 -3.76
CA ARG A 195 4.91 -12.45 -5.16
C ARG A 195 4.46 -13.60 -6.04
N ASN A 196 3.38 -13.39 -6.80
CA ASN A 196 2.75 -14.43 -7.62
C ASN A 196 2.50 -15.74 -6.84
N GLY A 197 2.07 -15.62 -5.58
CA GLY A 197 1.78 -16.76 -4.69
C GLY A 197 3.00 -17.36 -3.96
N GLU A 198 4.22 -16.94 -4.26
CA GLU A 198 5.44 -17.43 -3.61
C GLU A 198 5.96 -16.47 -2.54
N PRO A 199 6.49 -16.96 -1.40
CA PRO A 199 7.04 -16.09 -0.35
C PRO A 199 8.18 -15.20 -0.84
N LEU A 200 8.12 -13.91 -0.50
CA LEU A 200 9.14 -12.94 -0.89
C LEU A 200 9.95 -12.46 0.32
N ALA A 201 11.18 -12.98 0.44
CA ALA A 201 12.12 -12.66 1.50
C ALA A 201 12.92 -11.37 1.24
N ASN A 202 13.60 -10.87 2.28
CA ASN A 202 14.55 -9.76 2.21
C ASN A 202 13.98 -8.49 1.55
N THR A 203 12.70 -8.21 1.77
CA THR A 203 11.99 -7.07 1.18
C THR A 203 11.60 -6.08 2.28
N ALA A 204 11.92 -4.81 2.06
CA ALA A 204 11.54 -3.74 2.98
C ALA A 204 10.03 -3.51 2.94
N VAL A 205 9.42 -3.43 4.12
CA VAL A 205 8.01 -3.11 4.29
C VAL A 205 7.91 -1.92 5.23
N ALA A 206 7.11 -0.94 4.84
CA ALA A 206 6.78 0.22 5.64
C ALA A 206 5.49 -0.05 6.43
N LEU A 207 5.42 0.41 7.67
CA LEU A 207 4.20 0.54 8.45
C LEU A 207 3.93 2.03 8.69
N HIS A 208 2.77 2.47 8.22
CA HIS A 208 2.20 3.79 8.44
C HIS A 208 1.07 3.64 9.46
N ALA A 209 1.12 4.36 10.57
CA ALA A 209 -0.01 4.52 11.46
C ALA A 209 -0.52 5.96 11.42
N GLU A 210 -1.82 6.14 11.63
CA GLU A 210 -2.40 7.48 11.68
C GLU A 210 -1.67 8.36 12.72
N GLY A 211 -1.26 9.55 12.31
CA GLY A 211 -0.52 10.51 13.15
C GLY A 211 1.00 10.33 13.15
N ASP A 212 1.54 9.28 12.52
CA ASP A 212 2.99 9.12 12.37
C ASP A 212 3.57 10.19 11.43
N LYS A 213 4.73 10.74 11.81
CA LYS A 213 5.49 11.65 10.94
C LYS A 213 6.35 10.93 9.91
N ALA A 214 6.63 9.65 10.15
CA ALA A 214 7.45 8.81 9.29
C ALA A 214 7.07 7.35 9.49
N ALA A 215 7.12 6.56 8.42
CA ALA A 215 6.86 5.13 8.49
C ALA A 215 7.96 4.39 9.26
N ARG A 216 7.58 3.32 9.95
CA ARG A 216 8.50 2.35 10.54
C ARG A 216 8.78 1.26 9.53
N TYR A 217 10.04 0.81 9.44
CA TYR A 217 10.45 -0.16 8.42
C TYR A 217 10.94 -1.45 9.05
N GLU A 218 10.48 -2.56 8.49
CA GLU A 218 10.96 -3.90 8.80
C GLU A 218 11.25 -4.66 7.50
N THR A 219 11.97 -5.77 7.59
CA THR A 219 12.34 -6.58 6.42
C THR A 219 11.73 -7.97 6.54
N THR A 220 11.18 -8.49 5.44
CA THR A 220 10.64 -9.86 5.42
C THR A 220 11.73 -10.90 5.64
N ASP A 221 11.42 -11.90 6.46
CA ASP A 221 12.31 -13.03 6.73
C ASP A 221 12.37 -14.02 5.55
N ALA A 222 13.10 -15.14 5.74
CA ALA A 222 13.24 -16.19 4.73
C ALA A 222 11.92 -16.90 4.35
N GLN A 223 10.87 -16.76 5.15
CA GLN A 223 9.53 -17.26 4.88
C GLN A 223 8.61 -16.17 4.31
N GLY A 224 9.16 -14.99 4.01
CA GLY A 224 8.43 -13.82 3.53
C GLY A 224 7.59 -13.14 4.62
N VAL A 225 7.81 -13.43 5.90
CA VAL A 225 7.03 -12.87 7.00
C VAL A 225 7.69 -11.59 7.50
N VAL A 226 6.89 -10.54 7.69
CA VAL A 226 7.26 -9.30 8.37
C VAL A 226 6.44 -9.16 9.65
N THR A 227 7.04 -8.60 10.69
CA THR A 227 6.43 -8.43 12.01
C THR A 227 6.63 -7.01 12.49
N PHE A 228 5.54 -6.35 12.92
CA PHE A 228 5.58 -4.99 13.48
C PHE A 228 4.97 -4.94 14.88
N PRO A 229 5.61 -4.28 15.86
CA PRO A 229 4.96 -3.95 17.12
C PRO A 229 3.90 -2.86 16.91
N LEU A 230 2.73 -3.04 17.54
CA LEU A 230 1.62 -2.09 17.48
C LEU A 230 1.66 -1.18 18.70
N GLU A 231 1.96 0.09 18.47
CA GLU A 231 2.25 1.06 19.54
C GLU A 231 1.11 2.06 19.76
N GLN A 232 0.24 2.26 18.77
CA GLN A 232 -0.87 3.19 18.83
C GLN A 232 -2.13 2.62 18.20
N PRO A 233 -3.32 3.01 18.67
CA PRO A 233 -4.59 2.61 18.07
C PRO A 233 -4.90 3.41 16.81
N GLY A 234 -5.89 2.95 16.06
CA GLY A 234 -6.42 3.59 14.86
C GLY A 234 -5.99 2.90 13.56
N PRO A 235 -6.34 3.50 12.41
CA PRO A 235 -6.00 2.98 11.11
C PRO A 235 -4.49 2.85 10.93
N ALA A 236 -4.09 1.75 10.31
CA ALA A 236 -2.73 1.47 9.91
C ALA A 236 -2.68 0.88 8.50
N MET A 237 -1.56 1.07 7.83
CA MET A 237 -1.27 0.53 6.51
C MET A 237 0.15 -0.03 6.50
N ILE A 238 0.30 -1.25 6.00
CA ILE A 238 1.61 -1.71 5.52
C ILE A 238 1.73 -1.51 4.02
N ALA A 239 2.92 -1.14 3.56
CA ALA A 239 3.21 -0.87 2.16
C ALA A 239 4.58 -1.44 1.76
N THR A 240 4.70 -1.86 0.51
CA THR A 240 5.99 -2.28 -0.06
C THR A 240 5.98 -2.10 -1.58
N VAL A 241 7.17 -1.92 -2.13
CA VAL A 241 7.43 -1.88 -3.57
C VAL A 241 8.49 -2.93 -3.89
N HIS A 242 8.14 -3.88 -4.74
CA HIS A 242 9.09 -4.83 -5.29
C HIS A 242 9.50 -4.38 -6.69
N LEU A 243 10.70 -3.80 -6.79
CA LEU A 243 11.26 -3.30 -8.04
C LEU A 243 12.27 -4.30 -8.61
N ARG A 244 12.23 -4.52 -9.92
CA ARG A 244 13.07 -5.49 -10.63
C ARG A 244 13.74 -4.85 -11.86
N PRO A 245 15.01 -5.18 -12.11
CA PRO A 245 15.74 -4.66 -13.27
C PRO A 245 15.12 -5.12 -14.60
N PRO A 246 15.37 -4.38 -15.69
CA PRO A 246 14.93 -4.74 -17.03
C PRO A 246 15.56 -6.07 -17.44
N VAL A 247 14.78 -6.89 -18.16
CA VAL A 247 15.25 -8.16 -18.72
C VAL A 247 14.99 -8.12 -20.22
N ALA A 248 16.07 -8.24 -21.01
CA ALA A 248 16.04 -8.03 -22.46
C ALA A 248 15.39 -6.68 -22.82
N GLU A 249 14.40 -6.66 -23.71
CA GLU A 249 13.72 -5.45 -24.17
C GLU A 249 12.63 -4.93 -23.21
N LYS A 250 12.39 -5.61 -22.08
CA LYS A 250 11.36 -5.18 -21.12
C LYS A 250 11.87 -4.02 -20.26
N PRO A 251 11.02 -3.02 -19.95
CA PRO A 251 11.37 -1.96 -19.00
C PRO A 251 11.60 -2.51 -17.59
N TRP A 252 12.04 -1.65 -16.68
CA TRP A 252 11.96 -1.91 -15.24
C TRP A 252 10.54 -2.35 -14.88
N GLN A 253 10.40 -3.25 -13.91
CA GLN A 253 9.09 -3.71 -13.46
C GLN A 253 8.95 -3.48 -11.97
N SER A 254 7.82 -2.94 -11.55
CA SER A 254 7.51 -2.85 -10.14
C SER A 254 6.10 -3.35 -9.84
N GLU A 255 5.98 -3.93 -8.66
CA GLU A 255 4.72 -4.28 -8.06
C GLU A 255 4.63 -3.54 -6.70
N PHE A 256 3.56 -2.78 -6.48
CA PHE A 256 3.25 -2.14 -5.21
C PHE A 256 2.18 -2.98 -4.51
N SER A 257 2.29 -3.12 -3.19
CA SER A 257 1.25 -3.76 -2.39
C SER A 257 0.98 -2.95 -1.13
N THR A 258 -0.29 -2.75 -0.81
CA THR A 258 -0.73 -2.18 0.46
C THR A 258 -1.74 -3.08 1.15
N PHE A 259 -1.70 -3.10 2.48
CA PHE A 259 -2.74 -3.71 3.30
C PHE A 259 -3.14 -2.76 4.42
N THR A 260 -4.42 -2.41 4.48
CA THR A 260 -4.97 -1.51 5.51
C THR A 260 -5.73 -2.30 6.57
N PHE A 261 -5.63 -1.87 7.82
CA PHE A 261 -6.27 -2.49 8.99
C PHE A 261 -6.47 -1.46 10.10
N ASP A 262 -7.18 -1.85 11.16
CA ASP A 262 -7.37 -1.04 12.36
C ASP A 262 -6.66 -1.69 13.56
N VAL A 263 -5.98 -0.86 14.35
CA VAL A 263 -5.41 -1.25 15.63
C VAL A 263 -6.35 -0.80 16.73
N LYS A 264 -6.92 -1.73 17.47
CA LYS A 264 -7.79 -1.40 18.58
C LYS A 264 -6.98 -0.91 19.78
N GLY A 265 -7.59 -0.07 20.60
CA GLY A 265 -7.05 0.27 21.92
C GLY A 265 -6.90 -0.95 22.83
N GLU A 266 -6.21 -0.74 23.95
CA GLU A 266 -6.05 -1.73 25.02
C GLU A 266 -7.40 -2.30 25.51
#